data_AF-A0A9D1CLE2-F1
#
_entry.id   AF-A0A9D1CLE2-F1
#
_cell.length_a   1.000
_cell.length_b   1.000
_cell.length_c   1.000
_cell.angle_alpha   90.00
_cell.angle_beta   90.00
_cell.angle_gamma   90.00
#
_symmetry.space_group_name_H-M   'P 1'
#
loop_
_entity.id
_entity.type
_entity.pdbx_description
1 polymer ?
#
loop_
_entity_poly.entity_id
_entity_poly.type
_entity_poly.pdbx_seq_one_letter_code
_entity_poly.pdbx_strand_id
1 'polypeptide(L)'
;MNKKPIIAGLVAVALVLFICSGILGAENSVAALCLPFTWTAAGLRKLSLSGSLGNSAAIALLVVLGLLPLALKWKKSWGLEDALLIFTSIAIWYTLYVLINPYILPDILSGTLGETLLCGSCYSLFLSWAVLRLLRSTRSMTGENFIKALGIFLYLCAATQVFLIASRASGLVTSWKFLESGNTMPGQNLLPSYLFLLGGFLVCVLEYGLNGWLLLLGARLTKDLSQDPYGEAACRKAEGLCAWCRRTLAVVLLSQTALNVAAVVFASRIYYLVGIGFRLPISSMALVFALLVLASLLRKGQQLQEDNRLFI
;
A
#
# COMPACT_ATOMS: atom_id res chain seq x y z
N MET A 1 14.81 1.77 25.40
CA MET A 1 13.61 1.08 24.83
C MET A 1 14.00 0.36 23.54
N ASN A 2 13.64 -0.93 23.40
CA ASN A 2 14.05 -1.76 22.25
C ASN A 2 13.25 -1.34 21.00
N LYS A 3 13.89 -0.70 20.00
CA LYS A 3 13.24 -0.10 18.80
C LYS A 3 12.65 -1.12 17.81
N LYS A 4 13.04 -2.39 17.93
CA LYS A 4 12.71 -3.49 16.99
C LYS A 4 11.20 -3.80 16.79
N PRO A 5 10.30 -3.77 17.80
CA PRO A 5 8.88 -4.07 17.60
C PRO A 5 8.12 -2.97 16.84
N ILE A 6 8.52 -1.71 17.01
CA ILE A 6 7.87 -0.56 16.38
C ILE A 6 8.19 -0.55 14.89
N ILE A 7 9.47 -0.75 14.56
CA ILE A 7 9.93 -0.87 13.18
C ILE A 7 9.24 -2.07 12.51
N ALA A 8 9.14 -3.21 13.19
CA ALA A 8 8.45 -4.39 12.65
C ALA A 8 6.95 -4.12 12.40
N GLY A 9 6.25 -3.44 13.30
CA GLY A 9 4.84 -3.08 13.11
C GLY A 9 4.64 -2.07 11.98
N LEU A 10 5.52 -1.08 11.85
CA LEU A 10 5.49 -0.09 10.79
C LEU A 10 5.78 -0.71 9.44
N VAL A 11 6.83 -1.53 9.36
CA VAL A 11 7.17 -2.30 8.17
C VAL A 11 6.01 -3.23 7.82
N ALA A 12 5.38 -3.91 8.78
CA ALA A 12 4.22 -4.75 8.50
C ALA A 12 3.02 -3.96 7.94
N VAL A 13 2.67 -2.80 8.53
CA VAL A 13 1.61 -1.95 7.98
C VAL A 13 1.95 -1.41 6.60
N ALA A 14 3.21 -1.05 6.36
CA ALA A 14 3.67 -0.59 5.06
C ALA A 14 3.67 -1.69 4.01
N LEU A 15 4.10 -2.88 4.39
CA LEU A 15 4.13 -4.06 3.54
C LEU A 15 2.70 -4.50 3.23
N VAL A 16 1.77 -4.30 4.16
CA VAL A 16 0.35 -4.48 3.86
C VAL A 16 -0.24 -3.32 3.06
N LEU A 17 0.08 -2.06 3.29
CA LEU A 17 -0.34 -0.96 2.41
C LEU A 17 0.19 -1.17 0.99
N PHE A 18 1.38 -1.76 0.86
CA PHE A 18 1.97 -2.25 -0.38
C PHE A 18 1.17 -3.41 -1.00
N ILE A 19 0.73 -4.39 -0.21
CA ILE A 19 -0.13 -5.49 -0.66
C ILE A 19 -1.53 -4.96 -1.05
N CYS A 20 -2.14 -4.11 -0.24
CA CYS A 20 -3.47 -3.52 -0.45
C CYS A 20 -3.50 -2.50 -1.60
N SER A 21 -2.41 -1.79 -1.88
CA SER A 21 -2.30 -0.97 -3.09
C SER A 21 -2.24 -1.83 -4.35
N GLY A 22 -1.73 -3.05 -4.27
CA GLY A 22 -1.93 -4.09 -5.28
C GLY A 22 -3.40 -4.50 -5.45
N ILE A 23 -4.18 -4.58 -4.36
CA ILE A 23 -5.63 -4.89 -4.39
C ILE A 23 -6.45 -3.78 -5.07
N LEU A 24 -6.14 -2.51 -4.80
CA LEU A 24 -6.97 -1.38 -5.26
C LEU A 24 -6.55 -0.77 -6.61
N GLY A 25 -5.36 -1.12 -7.12
CA GLY A 25 -4.70 -0.38 -8.19
C GLY A 25 -4.83 -0.94 -9.62
N ALA A 26 -5.13 -2.23 -9.80
CA ALA A 26 -5.34 -2.75 -11.15
C ALA A 26 -6.40 -3.84 -11.18
N GLU A 27 -7.22 -3.77 -12.22
CA GLU A 27 -8.29 -4.72 -12.52
C GLU A 27 -7.76 -6.17 -12.70
N ASN A 28 -6.42 -6.36 -12.77
CA ASN A 28 -5.74 -7.66 -12.87
C ASN A 28 -4.66 -7.92 -11.80
N SER A 29 -4.57 -7.11 -10.72
CA SER A 29 -3.46 -7.18 -9.75
C SER A 29 -3.67 -8.14 -8.58
N VAL A 30 -4.86 -8.71 -8.39
CA VAL A 30 -5.13 -9.56 -7.21
C VAL A 30 -4.41 -10.91 -7.30
N ALA A 31 -4.20 -11.42 -8.52
CA ALA A 31 -3.36 -12.58 -8.79
C ALA A 31 -1.89 -12.34 -8.40
N ALA A 32 -1.39 -11.09 -8.51
CA ALA A 32 -0.02 -10.75 -8.13
C ALA A 32 0.23 -10.94 -6.62
N LEU A 33 -0.81 -10.77 -5.80
CA LEU A 33 -0.75 -10.99 -4.35
C LEU A 33 -0.64 -12.46 -3.98
N CYS A 34 -1.13 -13.31 -4.86
CA CYS A 34 -1.03 -14.75 -4.72
C CYS A 34 0.35 -15.27 -5.14
N LEU A 35 1.14 -14.51 -5.92
CA LEU A 35 2.45 -14.99 -6.45
C LEU A 35 3.38 -15.57 -5.39
N PRO A 36 3.59 -14.94 -4.21
CA PRO A 36 4.41 -15.54 -3.17
C PRO A 36 3.88 -16.92 -2.72
N PHE A 37 2.56 -17.08 -2.63
CA PHE A 37 1.94 -18.33 -2.24
C PHE A 37 1.96 -19.36 -3.37
N THR A 38 1.61 -18.98 -4.59
CA THR A 38 1.51 -19.89 -5.74
C THR A 38 2.87 -20.38 -6.20
N TRP A 39 3.91 -19.52 -6.21
CA TRP A 39 5.29 -19.95 -6.50
C TRP A 39 5.82 -20.89 -5.43
N THR A 40 5.56 -20.58 -4.15
CA THR A 40 5.98 -21.43 -3.04
C THR A 40 5.27 -22.78 -3.08
N ALA A 41 3.96 -22.80 -3.28
CA ALA A 41 3.16 -24.01 -3.39
C ALA A 41 3.59 -24.87 -4.60
N ALA A 42 3.85 -24.25 -5.76
CA ALA A 42 4.35 -24.96 -6.94
C ALA A 42 5.73 -25.61 -6.68
N GLY A 43 6.62 -24.91 -5.97
CA GLY A 43 7.92 -25.46 -5.54
C GLY A 43 7.77 -26.64 -4.59
N LEU A 44 6.94 -26.48 -3.55
CA LEU A 44 6.66 -27.54 -2.58
C LEU A 44 5.99 -28.76 -3.22
N ARG A 45 5.09 -28.55 -4.19
CA ARG A 45 4.46 -29.63 -4.95
C ARG A 45 5.48 -30.41 -5.78
N LYS A 46 6.36 -29.71 -6.50
CA LYS A 46 7.46 -30.36 -7.26
C LYS A 46 8.36 -31.18 -6.33
N LEU A 47 8.70 -30.63 -5.17
CA LEU A 47 9.50 -31.33 -4.17
C LEU A 47 8.78 -32.56 -3.61
N SER A 48 7.49 -32.44 -3.30
CA SER A 48 6.67 -33.55 -2.80
C SER A 48 6.58 -34.72 -3.78
N LEU A 49 6.50 -34.43 -5.08
CA LEU A 49 6.43 -35.43 -6.14
C LEU A 49 7.79 -36.05 -6.53
N SER A 50 8.90 -35.60 -5.94
CA SER A 50 10.25 -36.09 -6.28
C SER A 50 10.65 -37.41 -5.61
N GLY A 51 9.81 -37.95 -4.71
CA GLY A 51 10.04 -39.19 -3.98
C GLY A 51 9.72 -39.08 -2.48
N SER A 52 9.93 -40.16 -1.72
CA SER A 52 9.59 -40.22 -0.29
C SER A 52 10.34 -39.19 0.57
N LEU A 53 11.64 -38.99 0.30
CA LEU A 53 12.46 -37.97 0.95
C LEU A 53 11.98 -36.56 0.59
N GLY A 54 11.67 -36.32 -0.69
CA GLY A 54 11.13 -35.05 -1.17
C GLY A 54 9.80 -34.71 -0.53
N ASN A 55 8.90 -35.69 -0.41
CA ASN A 55 7.62 -35.53 0.29
C ASN A 55 7.80 -35.15 1.77
N SER A 56 8.70 -35.84 2.46
CA SER A 56 9.00 -35.55 3.87
C SER A 56 9.56 -34.13 4.03
N ALA A 57 10.47 -33.72 3.15
CA ALA A 57 11.03 -32.37 3.13
C ALA A 57 9.97 -31.30 2.82
N ALA A 58 9.07 -31.55 1.87
CA ALA A 58 8.00 -30.64 1.52
C ALA A 58 7.04 -30.41 2.71
N ILE A 59 6.68 -31.47 3.45
CA ILE A 59 5.86 -31.37 4.66
C ILE A 59 6.58 -30.55 5.73
N ALA A 60 7.87 -30.81 5.98
CA ALA A 60 8.66 -30.06 6.95
C ALA A 60 8.72 -28.56 6.60
N LEU A 61 8.97 -28.23 5.33
CA LEU A 61 9.00 -26.84 4.85
C LEU A 61 7.63 -26.18 4.96
N LEU A 62 6.54 -26.89 4.63
CA LEU A 62 5.18 -26.39 4.79
C LEU A 62 4.88 -25.99 6.25
N VAL A 63 5.28 -26.82 7.21
CA VAL A 63 5.14 -26.53 8.65
C VAL A 63 5.98 -25.32 9.04
N VAL A 64 7.25 -25.26 8.62
CA VAL A 64 8.14 -24.12 8.91
C VAL A 64 7.59 -22.81 8.37
N LEU A 65 7.10 -22.81 7.13
CA LEU A 65 6.50 -21.63 6.49
C LEU A 65 5.21 -21.21 7.18
N GLY A 66 4.37 -22.18 7.57
CA GLY A 66 3.16 -21.93 8.35
C GLY A 66 3.45 -21.29 9.70
N LEU A 67 4.53 -21.69 10.39
CA LEU A 67 4.89 -21.17 11.71
C LEU A 67 5.71 -19.85 11.67
N LEU A 68 6.10 -19.38 10.48
CA LEU A 68 6.92 -18.18 10.30
C LEU A 68 6.34 -16.94 11.01
N PRO A 69 5.01 -16.65 10.98
CA PRO A 69 4.46 -15.50 11.69
C PRO A 69 4.70 -15.54 13.20
N LEU A 70 4.74 -16.74 13.82
CA LEU A 70 4.99 -16.89 15.26
C LEU A 70 6.44 -16.56 15.65
N ALA A 71 7.39 -16.65 14.72
CA ALA A 71 8.78 -16.28 14.99
C ALA A 71 8.92 -14.80 15.41
N LEU A 72 7.97 -13.94 15.03
CA LEU A 72 7.90 -12.54 15.45
C LEU A 72 7.71 -12.37 16.98
N LYS A 73 7.37 -13.45 17.69
CA LYS A 73 7.08 -13.46 19.14
C LYS A 73 8.02 -14.30 20.00
N TRP A 74 9.02 -14.96 19.43
CA TRP A 74 9.90 -15.92 20.12
C TRP A 74 10.45 -15.46 21.49
N LYS A 75 10.62 -14.14 21.73
CA LYS A 75 11.20 -13.61 22.98
C LYS A 75 10.43 -12.45 23.63
N LYS A 76 9.11 -12.34 23.43
CA LYS A 76 8.32 -11.18 23.93
C LYS A 76 7.05 -11.60 24.66
N SER A 77 6.59 -10.74 25.56
CA SER A 77 5.30 -10.90 26.23
C SER A 77 4.15 -10.84 25.21
N TRP A 78 3.18 -11.71 25.43
CA TRP A 78 1.98 -11.85 24.61
C TRP A 78 0.96 -10.75 24.95
N GLY A 79 0.24 -10.30 23.93
CA GLY A 79 -1.00 -9.55 24.04
C GLY A 79 -2.17 -10.32 23.44
N LEU A 80 -3.38 -9.84 23.68
CA LEU A 80 -4.58 -10.38 23.05
C LEU A 80 -4.50 -10.32 21.52
N GLU A 81 -3.88 -9.26 20.98
CA GLU A 81 -3.69 -9.11 19.54
C GLU A 81 -2.82 -10.23 18.94
N ASP A 82 -1.90 -10.81 19.72
CA ASP A 82 -0.96 -11.82 19.23
C ASP A 82 -1.62 -13.18 18.93
N ALA A 83 -2.85 -13.40 19.39
CA ALA A 83 -3.67 -14.53 18.96
C ALA A 83 -3.87 -14.52 17.43
N LEU A 84 -3.92 -13.34 16.81
CA LEU A 84 -4.01 -13.22 15.35
C LEU A 84 -2.83 -13.84 14.62
N LEU A 85 -1.62 -13.87 15.21
CA LEU A 85 -0.48 -14.57 14.59
C LEU A 85 -0.66 -16.09 14.56
N ILE A 86 -1.34 -16.66 15.55
CA ILE A 86 -1.70 -18.09 15.56
C ILE A 86 -2.66 -18.35 14.40
N PHE A 87 -3.72 -17.55 14.26
CA PHE A 87 -4.65 -17.66 13.15
C PHE A 87 -3.99 -17.42 11.79
N THR A 88 -3.08 -16.44 11.68
CA THR A 88 -2.29 -16.22 10.45
C THR A 88 -1.45 -17.45 10.11
N SER A 89 -0.85 -18.09 11.11
CA SER A 89 0.01 -19.27 10.91
C SER A 89 -0.80 -20.46 10.39
N ILE A 90 -1.97 -20.71 10.99
CA ILE A 90 -2.92 -21.72 10.53
C ILE A 90 -3.40 -21.39 9.10
N ALA A 91 -3.74 -20.14 8.82
CA ALA A 91 -4.22 -19.71 7.51
C ALA A 91 -3.15 -19.87 6.41
N ILE A 92 -1.89 -19.51 6.68
CA ILE A 92 -0.77 -19.70 5.74
C ILE A 92 -0.55 -21.19 5.47
N TRP A 93 -0.51 -22.01 6.52
CA TRP A 93 -0.35 -23.45 6.38
C TRP A 93 -1.48 -24.06 5.53
N TYR A 94 -2.73 -23.73 5.84
CA TYR A 94 -3.90 -24.22 5.12
C TYR A 94 -3.90 -23.77 3.65
N THR A 95 -3.64 -22.48 3.40
CA THR A 95 -3.59 -21.91 2.05
C THR A 95 -2.52 -22.60 1.21
N LEU A 96 -1.30 -22.77 1.73
CA LEU A 96 -0.24 -23.46 1.01
C LEU A 96 -0.57 -24.94 0.78
N TYR A 97 -1.12 -25.64 1.77
CA TYR A 97 -1.52 -27.04 1.63
C TYR A 97 -2.54 -27.25 0.50
N VAL A 98 -3.55 -26.38 0.45
CA VAL A 98 -4.59 -26.38 -0.57
C VAL A 98 -4.03 -26.02 -1.95
N LEU A 99 -3.13 -25.04 -2.06
CA LEU A 99 -2.49 -24.69 -3.34
C LEU A 99 -1.56 -25.81 -3.86
N ILE A 100 -0.94 -26.58 -2.97
CA ILE A 100 -0.19 -27.78 -3.35
C ILE A 100 -1.15 -28.86 -3.89
N ASN A 101 -2.34 -28.99 -3.29
CA ASN A 101 -3.36 -30.00 -3.58
C ASN A 101 -4.70 -29.36 -4.02
N PRO A 102 -4.78 -28.79 -5.22
CA PRO A 102 -5.91 -27.95 -5.63
C PRO A 102 -7.24 -28.71 -5.72
N TYR A 103 -7.22 -30.03 -5.83
CA TYR A 103 -8.43 -30.88 -5.87
C TYR A 103 -9.19 -30.92 -4.54
N ILE A 104 -8.62 -30.40 -3.46
CA ILE A 104 -9.26 -30.32 -2.13
C ILE A 104 -10.25 -29.15 -2.05
N LEU A 105 -10.10 -28.14 -2.92
CA LEU A 105 -10.99 -26.98 -2.94
C LEU A 105 -12.39 -27.38 -3.40
N PRO A 106 -13.45 -26.92 -2.70
CA PRO A 106 -14.79 -26.94 -3.25
C PRO A 106 -14.83 -26.17 -4.58
N ASP A 107 -15.64 -26.63 -5.54
CA ASP A 107 -15.72 -26.03 -6.89
C ASP A 107 -15.94 -24.51 -6.86
N ILE A 108 -16.69 -24.00 -5.88
CA ILE A 108 -16.96 -22.56 -5.72
C ILE A 108 -15.71 -21.72 -5.40
N LEU A 109 -14.67 -22.35 -4.85
CA LEU A 109 -13.36 -21.74 -4.55
C LEU A 109 -12.29 -22.22 -5.54
N SER A 110 -12.66 -22.93 -6.61
CA SER A 110 -11.71 -23.32 -7.64
C SER A 110 -11.33 -22.11 -8.51
N GLY A 111 -10.08 -22.10 -9.00
CA GLY A 111 -9.55 -21.05 -9.85
C GLY A 111 -9.18 -19.75 -9.13
N THR A 112 -8.91 -18.71 -9.93
CA THR A 112 -8.26 -17.46 -9.49
C THR A 112 -9.00 -16.74 -8.36
N LEU A 113 -10.33 -16.82 -8.32
CA LEU A 113 -11.15 -16.17 -7.29
C LEU A 113 -10.93 -16.79 -5.91
N GLY A 114 -10.88 -18.12 -5.81
CA GLY A 114 -10.64 -18.79 -4.53
C GLY A 114 -9.19 -18.68 -4.07
N GLU A 115 -8.22 -18.76 -4.98
CA GLU A 115 -6.80 -18.50 -4.66
C GLU A 115 -6.62 -17.10 -4.08
N THR A 116 -7.26 -16.12 -4.70
CA THR A 116 -7.31 -14.72 -4.24
C THR A 116 -7.90 -14.60 -2.85
N LEU A 117 -9.02 -15.26 -2.59
CA LEU A 117 -9.69 -15.21 -1.29
C LEU A 117 -8.82 -15.81 -0.18
N LEU A 118 -8.19 -16.95 -0.44
CA LEU A 118 -7.29 -17.62 0.50
C LEU A 118 -6.07 -16.75 0.82
N CYS A 119 -5.37 -16.28 -0.21
CA CYS A 119 -4.18 -15.43 -0.03
C CYS A 119 -4.56 -14.10 0.65
N GLY A 120 -5.66 -13.48 0.23
CA GLY A 120 -6.20 -12.25 0.82
C GLY A 120 -6.54 -12.40 2.30
N SER A 121 -7.09 -13.55 2.71
CA SER A 121 -7.40 -13.82 4.12
C SER A 121 -6.14 -13.87 5.00
N CYS A 122 -5.05 -14.47 4.50
CA CYS A 122 -3.76 -14.50 5.20
C CYS A 122 -3.23 -13.08 5.45
N TYR A 123 -3.27 -12.23 4.41
CA TYR A 123 -2.84 -10.84 4.51
C TYR A 123 -3.72 -10.01 5.45
N SER A 124 -5.04 -10.22 5.42
CA SER A 124 -5.99 -9.54 6.30
C SER A 124 -5.75 -9.84 7.78
N LEU A 125 -5.53 -11.11 8.14
CA LEU A 125 -5.20 -11.50 9.51
C LEU A 125 -3.89 -10.88 9.98
N PHE A 126 -2.85 -10.96 9.14
CA PHE A 126 -1.55 -10.38 9.45
C PHE A 126 -1.59 -8.85 9.60
N LEU A 127 -2.37 -8.18 8.73
CA LEU A 127 -2.58 -6.74 8.81
C LEU A 127 -3.26 -6.34 10.11
N SER A 128 -4.33 -7.05 10.46
CA SER A 128 -5.09 -6.80 11.67
C SER A 128 -4.20 -6.92 12.89
N TRP A 129 -3.34 -7.94 12.93
CA TRP A 129 -2.31 -8.07 13.96
C TRP A 129 -1.36 -6.87 13.98
N ALA A 130 -0.81 -6.50 12.82
CA ALA A 130 0.17 -5.42 12.71
C ALA A 130 -0.40 -4.07 13.18
N VAL A 131 -1.63 -3.74 12.78
CA VAL A 131 -2.33 -2.49 13.16
C VAL A 131 -2.62 -2.48 14.66
N LEU A 132 -3.20 -3.54 15.21
CA LEU A 132 -3.48 -3.63 16.65
C LEU A 132 -2.19 -3.57 17.47
N ARG A 133 -1.12 -4.20 16.99
CA ARG A 133 0.19 -4.16 17.64
C ARG A 133 0.77 -2.75 17.65
N LEU A 134 0.63 -2.01 16.55
CA LEU A 134 1.03 -0.60 16.48
C LEU A 134 0.20 0.25 17.45
N LEU A 135 -1.11 0.11 17.46
CA LEU A 135 -2.01 0.85 18.37
C LEU A 135 -1.68 0.60 19.85
N ARG A 136 -1.30 -0.62 20.22
CA ARG A 136 -0.81 -0.90 21.57
C ARG A 136 0.53 -0.23 21.82
N SER A 137 1.44 -0.28 20.84
CA SER A 137 2.78 0.27 20.98
C SER A 137 2.80 1.79 21.11
N THR A 138 1.86 2.51 20.49
CA THR A 138 1.78 3.98 20.57
C THR A 138 1.39 4.47 21.96
N ARG A 139 0.61 3.69 22.73
CA ARG A 139 0.20 4.06 24.11
C ARG A 139 1.36 4.23 25.08
N SER A 140 2.46 3.52 24.86
CA SER A 140 3.65 3.57 25.72
C SER A 140 4.80 4.40 25.15
N MET A 141 4.58 5.11 24.03
CA MET A 141 5.64 5.91 23.40
C MET A 141 5.80 7.27 24.08
N THR A 142 7.05 7.64 24.34
CA THR A 142 7.40 9.04 24.60
C THR A 142 7.28 9.87 23.30
N GLY A 143 7.10 11.18 23.42
CA GLY A 143 6.92 12.08 22.27
C GLY A 143 8.02 11.95 21.20
N GLU A 144 9.29 11.87 21.61
CA GLU A 144 10.42 11.70 20.69
C GLU A 144 10.37 10.37 19.92
N ASN A 145 10.05 9.26 20.59
CA ASN A 145 9.94 7.95 19.96
C ASN A 145 8.74 7.87 19.02
N PHE A 146 7.64 8.55 19.37
CA PHE A 146 6.47 8.68 18.51
C PHE A 146 6.81 9.43 17.22
N ILE A 147 7.52 10.57 17.31
CA ILE A 147 7.93 11.35 16.13
C ILE A 147 8.84 10.52 15.21
N LYS A 148 9.80 9.77 15.77
CA LYS A 148 10.66 8.86 14.98
C LYS A 148 9.88 7.74 14.31
N ALA A 149 8.90 7.16 15.01
CA ALA A 149 8.01 6.15 14.45
C ALA A 149 7.16 6.73 13.30
N LEU A 150 6.61 7.94 13.48
CA LEU A 150 5.89 8.67 12.45
C LEU A 150 6.78 8.92 11.22
N GLY A 151 8.05 9.29 11.40
CA GLY A 151 8.98 9.46 10.29
C GLY A 151 9.16 8.18 9.46
N ILE A 152 9.36 7.04 10.13
CA ILE A 152 9.47 5.73 9.46
C ILE A 152 8.16 5.39 8.74
N PHE A 153 7.01 5.62 9.37
CA PHE A 153 5.70 5.42 8.74
C PHE A 153 5.57 6.23 7.43
N LEU A 154 5.95 7.50 7.45
CA LEU A 154 5.86 8.37 6.27
C LEU A 154 6.80 7.92 5.14
N TYR A 155 8.04 7.48 5.44
CA TYR A 155 8.93 6.89 4.43
C TYR A 155 8.32 5.65 3.79
N LEU A 156 7.70 4.81 4.61
CA LEU A 156 7.07 3.60 4.17
C LEU A 156 5.84 3.87 3.29
N CYS A 157 4.98 4.81 3.68
CA CYS A 157 3.89 5.30 2.84
C CYS A 157 4.42 5.87 1.52
N ALA A 158 5.55 6.59 1.52
CA ALA A 158 6.15 7.09 0.29
C ALA A 158 6.60 5.94 -0.63
N ALA A 159 7.18 4.87 -0.09
CA ALA A 159 7.55 3.70 -0.86
C ALA A 159 6.32 3.02 -1.53
N THR A 160 5.17 3.00 -0.84
CA THR A 160 3.93 2.47 -1.44
C THR A 160 3.45 3.28 -2.64
N GLN A 161 3.74 4.59 -2.70
CA GLN A 161 3.38 5.42 -3.86
C GLN A 161 4.17 5.02 -5.12
N VAL A 162 5.45 4.65 -4.97
CA VAL A 162 6.27 4.16 -6.09
C VAL A 162 5.70 2.85 -6.65
N PHE A 163 5.25 1.96 -5.76
CA PHE A 163 4.60 0.72 -6.17
C PHE A 163 3.28 0.96 -6.91
N LEU A 164 2.46 1.91 -6.44
CA LEU A 164 1.23 2.31 -7.13
C LEU A 164 1.50 2.82 -8.56
N ILE A 165 2.61 3.54 -8.77
CA ILE A 165 3.01 3.96 -10.11
C ILE A 165 3.32 2.74 -11.00
N ALA A 166 4.10 1.79 -10.48
CA ALA A 166 4.44 0.56 -11.20
C ALA A 166 3.19 -0.28 -11.52
N SER A 167 2.24 -0.38 -10.58
CA SER A 167 0.99 -1.11 -10.81
C SER A 167 0.14 -0.45 -11.90
N ARG A 168 0.08 0.89 -11.94
CA ARG A 168 -0.60 1.62 -13.01
C ARG A 168 0.07 1.45 -14.36
N ALA A 169 1.40 1.36 -14.41
CA ALA A 169 2.11 1.10 -15.65
C ALA A 169 1.78 -0.30 -16.20
N SER A 170 1.71 -1.31 -15.34
CA SER A 170 1.24 -2.66 -15.73
C SER A 170 -0.21 -2.66 -16.21
N GLY A 171 -1.08 -1.90 -15.53
CA GLY A 171 -2.47 -1.70 -15.94
C GLY A 171 -2.56 -1.08 -17.34
N LEU A 172 -1.76 -0.04 -17.61
CA LEU A 172 -1.70 0.62 -18.92
C LEU A 172 -1.32 -0.37 -20.03
N VAL A 173 -0.28 -1.20 -19.83
CA VAL A 173 0.13 -2.22 -20.82
C VAL A 173 -1.01 -3.20 -21.10
N THR A 174 -1.77 -3.57 -20.07
CA THR A 174 -2.90 -4.50 -20.24
C THR A 174 -4.06 -3.87 -20.99
N SER A 175 -4.47 -2.66 -20.60
CA SER A 175 -5.50 -1.89 -21.31
C SER A 175 -5.10 -1.61 -22.76
N TRP A 176 -3.81 -1.39 -23.02
CA TRP A 176 -3.28 -1.21 -24.36
C TRP A 176 -3.47 -2.45 -25.22
N LYS A 177 -3.03 -3.63 -24.75
CA LYS A 177 -3.22 -4.91 -25.46
C LYS A 177 -4.69 -5.24 -25.68
N PHE A 178 -5.54 -4.91 -24.70
CA PHE A 178 -6.97 -5.12 -24.84
C PHE A 178 -7.56 -4.23 -25.93
N LEU A 179 -7.14 -2.97 -26.02
CA LEU A 179 -7.57 -2.05 -27.07
C LEU A 179 -7.13 -2.52 -28.47
N GLU A 180 -5.91 -3.04 -28.59
CA GLU A 180 -5.41 -3.62 -29.85
C GLU A 180 -6.19 -4.87 -30.28
N SER A 181 -6.38 -5.82 -29.35
CA SER A 181 -7.05 -7.09 -29.64
C SER A 181 -8.58 -6.97 -29.78
N GLY A 182 -9.19 -5.99 -29.12
CA GLY A 182 -10.61 -5.69 -29.21
C GLY A 182 -11.01 -4.94 -30.49
N ASN A 183 -10.05 -4.42 -31.26
CA ASN A 183 -10.32 -3.70 -32.49
C ASN A 183 -10.57 -4.66 -33.67
N THR A 184 -11.83 -5.00 -33.89
CA THR A 184 -12.26 -5.91 -34.96
C THR A 184 -12.62 -5.20 -36.28
N MET A 185 -12.59 -3.86 -36.32
CA MET A 185 -13.04 -3.08 -37.47
C MET A 185 -11.85 -2.35 -38.16
N PRO A 186 -11.52 -2.71 -39.42
CA PRO A 186 -10.45 -2.05 -40.17
C PRO A 186 -10.74 -0.56 -40.39
N GLY A 187 -9.71 0.30 -40.25
CA GLY A 187 -9.79 1.73 -40.58
C GLY A 187 -10.30 2.65 -39.46
N GLN A 188 -10.59 2.15 -38.26
CA GLN A 188 -10.91 3.03 -37.12
C GLN A 188 -9.67 3.77 -36.58
N ASN A 189 -9.85 5.06 -36.29
CA ASN A 189 -8.81 5.86 -35.65
C ASN A 189 -8.85 5.67 -34.11
N LEU A 190 -7.96 4.83 -33.59
CA LEU A 190 -7.82 4.57 -32.16
C LEU A 190 -6.94 5.59 -31.41
N LEU A 191 -6.33 6.54 -32.12
CA LEU A 191 -5.42 7.54 -31.53
C LEU A 191 -6.04 8.26 -30.32
N PRO A 192 -7.31 8.72 -30.36
CA PRO A 192 -7.92 9.37 -29.20
C PRO A 192 -7.94 8.45 -27.97
N SER A 193 -8.33 7.19 -28.14
CA SER A 193 -8.36 6.20 -27.06
C SER A 193 -6.97 5.99 -26.43
N TYR A 194 -5.91 5.88 -27.24
CA TYR A 194 -4.54 5.77 -26.73
C TYR A 194 -4.08 7.02 -25.98
N LEU A 195 -4.40 8.22 -26.49
CA LEU A 195 -4.07 9.48 -25.82
C LEU A 195 -4.78 9.60 -24.47
N PHE A 196 -6.03 9.15 -24.36
CA PHE A 196 -6.75 9.13 -23.09
C PHE A 196 -6.19 8.12 -22.10
N LEU A 197 -5.79 6.93 -22.56
CA LEU A 197 -5.11 5.94 -21.72
C LEU A 197 -3.78 6.48 -21.18
N LEU A 198 -2.96 7.08 -22.05
CA LEU A 198 -1.68 7.67 -21.66
C LEU A 198 -1.87 8.88 -20.74
N GLY A 199 -2.81 9.77 -21.05
CA GLY A 199 -3.15 10.93 -20.22
C GLY A 199 -3.61 10.51 -18.82
N GLY A 200 -4.49 9.51 -18.75
CA GLY A 200 -4.93 8.92 -17.48
C GLY A 200 -3.78 8.35 -16.65
N PHE A 201 -2.84 7.65 -17.30
CA PHE A 201 -1.63 7.17 -16.64
C PHE A 201 -0.76 8.32 -16.12
N LEU A 202 -0.50 9.35 -16.94
CA LEU A 202 0.33 10.50 -16.55
C LEU A 202 -0.25 11.26 -15.34
N VAL A 203 -1.57 11.45 -15.30
CA VAL A 203 -2.23 12.07 -14.13
C VAL A 203 -2.12 11.19 -12.88
N CYS A 204 -2.22 9.86 -13.01
CA CYS A 204 -1.97 8.95 -11.89
C CYS A 204 -0.51 9.04 -11.39
N VAL A 205 0.47 9.10 -12.30
CA VAL A 205 1.89 9.24 -11.96
C VAL A 205 2.14 10.56 -11.24
N LEU A 206 1.55 11.64 -11.74
CA LEU A 206 1.61 12.96 -11.11
C LEU A 206 1.07 12.92 -9.67
N GLU A 207 -0.11 12.34 -9.48
CA GLU A 207 -0.75 12.21 -8.16
C GLU A 207 0.12 11.42 -7.17
N TYR A 208 0.47 10.18 -7.52
CA TYR A 208 1.27 9.33 -6.64
C TYR A 208 2.69 9.87 -6.43
N GLY A 209 3.28 10.48 -7.46
CA GLY A 209 4.59 11.11 -7.37
C GLY A 209 4.61 12.29 -6.40
N LEU A 210 3.63 13.21 -6.52
CA LEU A 210 3.51 14.35 -5.62
C LEU A 210 3.17 13.92 -4.18
N ASN A 211 2.30 12.91 -4.00
CA ASN A 211 2.02 12.35 -2.68
C ASN A 211 3.27 11.73 -2.05
N GLY A 212 4.00 10.93 -2.82
CA GLY A 212 5.26 10.32 -2.38
C GLY A 212 6.27 11.37 -1.96
N TRP A 213 6.41 12.44 -2.74
CA TRP A 213 7.26 13.57 -2.42
C TRP A 213 6.85 14.28 -1.11
N LEU A 214 5.55 14.58 -0.94
CA LEU A 214 5.03 15.20 0.28
C LEU A 214 5.28 14.32 1.52
N LEU A 215 5.09 13.00 1.40
CA LEU A 215 5.37 12.05 2.46
C LEU A 215 6.86 12.05 2.85
N LEU A 216 7.76 12.14 1.88
CA LEU A 216 9.20 12.28 2.14
C LEU A 216 9.53 13.61 2.84
N LEU A 217 8.89 14.73 2.45
CA LEU A 217 9.05 16.00 3.14
C LEU A 217 8.56 15.93 4.59
N GLY A 218 7.39 15.32 4.83
CA GLY A 218 6.88 15.05 6.17
C GLY A 218 7.83 14.17 6.98
N ALA A 219 8.36 13.10 6.39
CA ALA A 219 9.33 12.23 7.03
C ALA A 219 10.63 12.96 7.40
N ARG A 220 11.11 13.88 6.55
CA ARG A 220 12.26 14.74 6.86
C ARG A 220 11.96 15.74 7.98
N LEU A 221 10.76 16.31 8.01
CA LEU A 221 10.32 17.21 9.10
C LEU A 221 10.36 16.50 10.46
N THR A 222 10.01 15.21 10.53
CA THR A 222 10.07 14.47 11.81
C THR A 222 11.47 14.39 12.42
N LYS A 223 12.55 14.46 11.61
CA LYS A 223 13.92 14.46 12.14
C LYS A 223 14.19 15.73 12.96
N ASP A 224 13.83 16.88 12.41
CA ASP A 224 14.01 18.18 13.06
C ASP A 224 13.10 18.29 14.29
N LEU A 225 11.84 17.85 14.18
CA LEU A 225 10.89 17.82 15.30
C LEU A 225 11.39 16.94 16.47
N SER A 226 12.18 15.90 16.19
CA SER A 226 12.73 15.04 17.23
C SER A 226 13.92 15.66 17.97
N GLN A 227 14.55 16.68 17.39
CA GLN A 227 15.70 17.38 17.97
C GLN A 227 15.26 18.65 18.70
N ASP A 228 14.53 19.50 17.99
CA ASP A 228 13.96 20.74 18.52
C ASP A 228 12.59 20.99 17.86
N PRO A 229 11.48 20.62 18.53
CA PRO A 229 10.13 20.80 18.00
C PRO A 229 9.78 22.25 17.66
N TYR A 230 10.43 23.21 18.31
CA TYR A 230 10.17 24.65 18.20
C TYR A 230 11.31 25.42 17.51
N GLY A 231 12.31 24.70 17.00
CA GLY A 231 13.44 25.31 16.31
C GLY A 231 13.03 25.85 14.95
N GLU A 232 13.69 26.93 14.50
CA GLU A 232 13.40 27.58 13.22
C GLU A 232 13.41 26.60 12.03
N ALA A 233 14.31 25.60 12.05
CA ALA A 233 14.40 24.60 11.00
C ALA A 233 13.11 23.75 10.88
N ALA A 234 12.54 23.33 12.01
CA ALA A 234 11.28 22.60 12.05
C ALA A 234 10.11 23.48 11.60
N CYS A 235 10.06 24.74 12.05
CA CYS A 235 9.05 25.73 11.65
C CYS A 235 9.05 25.94 10.13
N ARG A 236 10.21 26.28 9.54
CA ARG A 236 10.35 26.52 8.09
C ARG A 236 9.94 25.30 7.27
N LYS A 237 10.31 24.08 7.70
CA LYS A 237 9.90 22.84 7.02
C LYS A 237 8.40 22.56 7.14
N ALA A 238 7.78 22.84 8.28
CA ALA A 238 6.35 22.67 8.49
C ALA A 238 5.53 23.65 7.61
N GLU A 239 5.98 24.90 7.50
CA GLU A 239 5.37 25.90 6.61
C GLU A 239 5.50 25.53 5.14
N GLY A 240 6.71 25.15 4.73
CA GLY A 240 6.96 24.64 3.38
C GLY A 240 6.07 23.44 3.06
N LEU A 241 5.93 22.49 4.00
CA LEU A 241 5.07 21.33 3.84
C LEU A 241 3.59 21.73 3.67
N CYS A 242 3.09 22.69 4.44
CA CYS A 242 1.73 23.20 4.29
C CYS A 242 1.50 23.81 2.89
N ALA A 243 2.43 24.64 2.43
CA ALA A 243 2.35 25.27 1.11
C ALA A 243 2.34 24.23 -0.02
N TRP A 244 3.23 23.24 0.07
CA TRP A 244 3.29 22.15 -0.90
C TRP A 244 2.04 21.28 -0.87
N CYS A 245 1.48 20.95 0.31
CA CYS A 245 0.24 20.17 0.39
C CYS A 245 -0.92 20.87 -0.34
N ARG A 246 -1.09 22.18 -0.15
CA ARG A 246 -2.15 22.96 -0.84
C ARG A 246 -1.96 22.97 -2.35
N ARG A 247 -0.71 23.19 -2.82
CA ARG A 247 -0.39 23.18 -4.25
C ARG A 247 -0.64 21.81 -4.87
N THR A 248 -0.16 20.74 -4.23
CA THR A 248 -0.40 19.36 -4.69
C THR A 248 -1.88 19.05 -4.79
N LEU A 249 -2.67 19.39 -3.76
CA LEU A 249 -4.11 19.16 -3.76
C LEU A 249 -4.78 19.85 -4.95
N ALA A 250 -4.44 21.12 -5.20
CA ALA A 250 -4.96 21.88 -6.33
C ALA A 250 -4.55 21.28 -7.68
N VAL A 251 -3.27 20.93 -7.85
CA VAL A 251 -2.74 20.34 -9.08
C VAL A 251 -3.42 19.01 -9.38
N VAL A 252 -3.49 18.10 -8.42
CA VAL A 252 -4.12 16.78 -8.60
C VAL A 252 -5.60 16.92 -8.96
N LEU A 253 -6.34 17.79 -8.24
CA LEU A 253 -7.74 18.05 -8.52
C LEU A 253 -7.98 18.63 -9.91
N LEU A 254 -7.19 19.62 -10.31
CA LEU A 254 -7.33 20.28 -11.60
C LEU A 254 -6.96 19.33 -12.74
N SER A 255 -5.87 18.56 -12.61
CA SER A 255 -5.48 17.55 -13.59
C SER A 255 -6.55 16.48 -13.78
N GLN A 256 -7.14 16.00 -12.69
CA GLN A 256 -8.20 15.00 -12.75
C GLN A 256 -9.49 15.57 -13.34
N THR A 257 -9.86 16.79 -12.96
CA THR A 257 -11.02 17.49 -13.51
C THR A 257 -10.86 17.73 -15.00
N ALA A 258 -9.67 18.16 -15.44
CA ALA A 258 -9.36 18.37 -16.84
C ALA A 258 -9.52 17.08 -17.66
N LEU A 259 -9.00 15.95 -17.16
CA LEU A 259 -9.21 14.65 -17.82
C LEU A 259 -10.68 14.22 -17.86
N ASN A 260 -11.42 14.40 -16.76
CA ASN A 260 -12.83 14.04 -16.70
C ASN A 260 -13.65 14.87 -17.71
N VAL A 261 -13.41 16.19 -17.79
CA VAL A 261 -14.07 17.08 -18.76
C VAL A 261 -13.67 16.72 -20.19
N ALA A 262 -12.38 16.49 -20.46
CA ALA A 262 -11.91 16.07 -21.76
C ALA A 262 -12.58 14.76 -22.20
N ALA A 263 -12.71 13.79 -21.30
CA ALA A 263 -13.36 12.52 -21.61
C ALA A 263 -14.82 12.70 -22.07
N VAL A 264 -15.55 13.63 -21.46
CA VAL A 264 -16.93 13.97 -21.89
C VAL A 264 -16.93 14.66 -23.24
N VAL A 265 -16.06 15.66 -23.45
CA VAL A 265 -15.98 16.43 -24.71
C VAL A 265 -15.62 15.53 -25.90
N PHE A 266 -14.72 14.57 -25.68
CA PHE A 266 -14.24 13.66 -26.72
C PHE A 266 -14.95 12.30 -26.71
N ALA A 267 -16.05 12.13 -25.96
CA ALA A 267 -16.73 10.84 -25.80
C ALA A 267 -17.11 10.18 -27.14
N SER A 268 -17.51 10.98 -28.13
CA SER A 268 -17.87 10.49 -29.47
C SER A 268 -16.69 9.95 -30.30
N ARG A 269 -15.45 10.18 -29.85
CA ARG A 269 -14.20 9.78 -30.52
C ARG A 269 -13.45 8.71 -29.73
N ILE A 270 -13.93 8.32 -28.56
CA ILE A 270 -13.29 7.33 -27.70
C ILE A 270 -14.08 6.03 -27.77
N TYR A 271 -13.48 5.02 -28.37
CA TYR A 271 -14.14 3.74 -28.66
C TYR A 271 -13.97 2.71 -27.53
N TYR A 272 -13.34 3.11 -26.42
CA TYR A 272 -13.03 2.25 -25.29
C TYR A 272 -13.41 2.90 -23.96
N LEU A 273 -14.48 2.40 -23.33
CA LEU A 273 -14.96 2.91 -22.04
C LEU A 273 -14.27 2.28 -20.81
N VAL A 274 -13.53 1.17 -20.97
CA VAL A 274 -12.89 0.52 -19.81
C VAL A 274 -11.76 1.43 -19.32
N GLY A 275 -11.95 1.97 -18.12
CA GLY A 275 -11.04 2.90 -17.49
C GLY A 275 -11.42 4.37 -17.60
N ILE A 276 -12.41 4.75 -18.42
CA ILE A 276 -12.95 6.11 -18.50
C ILE A 276 -14.19 6.19 -17.63
N GLY A 277 -13.96 6.15 -16.32
CA GLY A 277 -14.96 6.48 -15.30
C GLY A 277 -14.64 7.85 -14.71
N PHE A 278 -15.65 8.50 -14.12
CA PHE A 278 -15.41 9.64 -13.25
C PHE A 278 -14.50 9.18 -12.10
N ARG A 279 -13.26 9.70 -12.08
CA ARG A 279 -12.27 9.37 -11.05
C ARG A 279 -12.09 10.59 -10.18
N LEU A 280 -12.30 10.42 -8.87
CA LEU A 280 -11.86 11.36 -7.84
C LEU A 280 -10.90 10.62 -6.90
N PRO A 281 -9.67 11.12 -6.70
CA PRO A 281 -8.68 10.46 -5.88
C PRO A 281 -8.88 10.77 -4.39
N ILE A 282 -10.04 10.37 -3.85
CA ILE A 282 -10.48 10.71 -2.49
C ILE A 282 -9.46 10.27 -1.43
N SER A 283 -8.89 9.08 -1.57
CA SER A 283 -7.89 8.55 -0.63
C SER A 283 -6.60 9.37 -0.62
N SER A 284 -6.10 9.74 -1.79
CA SER A 284 -4.93 10.61 -1.95
C SER A 284 -5.18 12.01 -1.42
N MET A 285 -6.36 12.57 -1.68
CA MET A 285 -6.76 13.87 -1.13
C MET A 285 -6.86 13.83 0.39
N ALA A 286 -7.45 12.78 0.97
CA ALA A 286 -7.52 12.58 2.40
C ALA A 286 -6.11 12.49 3.03
N LEU A 287 -5.17 11.80 2.37
CA LEU A 287 -3.77 11.72 2.80
C LEU A 287 -3.09 13.09 2.81
N VAL A 288 -3.18 13.85 1.70
CA VAL A 288 -2.58 15.18 1.61
C VAL A 288 -3.23 16.14 2.61
N PHE A 289 -4.53 16.04 2.79
CA PHE A 289 -5.26 16.84 3.79
C PHE A 289 -4.86 16.49 5.22
N ALA A 290 -4.74 15.21 5.56
CA ALA A 290 -4.26 14.77 6.87
C ALA A 290 -2.84 15.29 7.15
N LEU A 291 -1.95 15.25 6.15
CA LEU A 291 -0.60 15.79 6.26
C LEU A 291 -0.61 17.32 6.43
N LEU A 292 -1.48 18.04 5.72
CA LEU A 292 -1.68 19.47 5.86
C LEU A 292 -2.19 19.84 7.27
N VAL A 293 -3.18 19.11 7.79
CA VAL A 293 -3.72 19.31 9.13
C VAL A 293 -2.63 19.07 10.18
N LEU A 294 -1.88 17.98 10.04
CA LEU A 294 -0.77 17.65 10.94
C LEU A 294 0.30 18.76 10.94
N ALA A 295 0.73 19.21 9.76
CA ALA A 295 1.70 20.31 9.65
C ALA A 295 1.15 21.64 10.21
N SER A 296 -0.14 21.91 10.02
CA SER A 296 -0.79 23.13 10.54
C SER A 296 -0.94 23.09 12.06
N LEU A 297 -1.22 21.93 12.65
CA LEU A 297 -1.30 21.76 14.11
C LEU A 297 0.07 21.97 14.75
N LEU A 298 1.14 21.43 14.13
CA LEU A 298 2.51 21.67 14.58
C LEU A 298 2.83 23.17 14.56
N ARG A 299 2.49 23.87 13.47
CA ARG A 299 2.70 25.33 13.37
C ARG A 299 1.94 26.10 14.44
N LYS A 300 0.67 25.77 14.69
CA LYS A 300 -0.12 26.43 15.75
C LYS A 300 0.45 26.17 17.13
N GLY A 301 0.90 24.95 17.40
CA GLY A 301 1.58 24.63 18.65
C GLY A 301 2.87 25.43 18.84
N GLN A 302 3.59 25.71 17.76
CA GLN A 302 4.79 26.55 17.78
C GLN A 302 4.46 28.02 18.08
N GLN A 303 3.48 28.60 17.40
CA GLN A 303 3.03 29.98 17.64
C GLN A 303 2.62 30.20 19.09
N LEU A 304 1.85 29.26 19.66
CA LEU A 304 1.45 29.34 21.07
C LEU A 304 2.65 29.32 22.03
N GLN A 305 3.71 28.59 21.70
CA GLN A 305 4.91 28.52 22.53
C GLN A 305 5.73 29.80 22.44
N GLU A 306 5.84 30.39 21.25
CA GLU A 306 6.50 31.69 21.02
C GLU A 306 5.75 32.81 21.74
N ASP A 307 4.42 32.86 21.60
CA ASP A 307 3.58 33.84 22.29
C ASP A 307 3.74 33.72 23.81
N ASN A 308 3.73 32.49 24.36
CA ASN A 308 3.90 32.29 25.79
C ASN A 308 5.30 32.72 26.30
N ARG A 309 6.35 32.60 25.48
CA ARG A 309 7.69 33.12 25.81
C ARG A 309 7.79 34.65 25.80
N LEU A 310 6.84 35.35 25.17
CA LEU A 310 6.79 36.82 25.21
C LEU A 310 6.14 37.34 26.50
N PHE A 311 5.38 36.50 27.23
CA PHE A 311 4.66 36.86 28.45
C PHE A 311 5.34 36.41 29.75
N ILE A 312 6.32 35.50 29.68
CA ILE A 312 7.13 35.00 30.81
C ILE A 312 8.53 35.57 30.71
#